data_AF-A0A848UI25-F1
#
_entry.id   AF-A0A848UI25-F1
#
_cell.length_a   1.000
_cell.length_b   1.000
_cell.length_c   1.000
_cell.angle_alpha   90.00
_cell.angle_beta   90.00
_cell.angle_gamma   90.00
#
_symmetry.space_group_name_H-M   'P 1'
#
loop_
_entity.id
_entity.type
_entity.pdbx_description
1 polymer ?
#
loop_
_entity_poly.entity_id
_entity_poly.type
_entity_poly.pdbx_seq_one_letter_code
_entity_poly.pdbx_strand_id
1 'polypeptide(L)' 'MKNETIKNTTDKEDPNKIETVLKELPQLLVNHAYKKLKSGEDLTASEMKVCLEVCKTYSKEPLSKKEDNILDEVPFDDG' A
#
# COMPACT_ATOMS: atom_id res chain seq x y z
N MET A 1 -12.44 25.97 37.80
CA MET A 1 -12.31 25.21 36.54
C MET A 1 -13.16 25.89 35.50
N LYS A 2 -12.57 26.36 34.39
CA LYS A 2 -13.31 26.90 33.24
C LYS A 2 -13.24 25.85 32.14
N ASN A 3 -14.39 25.60 31.54
CA ASN A 3 -14.70 24.41 30.77
C ASN A 3 -14.41 24.78 29.32
N GLU A 4 -13.36 24.20 28.74
CA GLU A 4 -12.99 24.51 27.36
C GLU A 4 -13.87 23.74 26.37
N THR A 5 -14.53 24.53 25.53
CA THR A 5 -15.45 24.22 24.46
C THR A 5 -14.93 23.13 23.52
N ILE A 6 -15.63 21.99 23.46
CA ILE A 6 -15.51 21.00 22.39
C ILE A 6 -16.07 21.64 21.12
N LYS A 7 -15.19 22.11 20.23
CA LYS A 7 -15.56 22.56 18.89
C LYS A 7 -15.86 21.32 18.05
N ASN A 8 -17.11 20.89 18.01
CA ASN A 8 -17.55 19.91 17.03
C ASN A 8 -17.55 20.61 15.66
N THR A 9 -16.57 20.33 14.82
CA THR A 9 -16.56 20.77 13.43
C THR A 9 -17.59 19.94 12.69
N THR A 10 -18.72 20.55 12.34
CA THR A 10 -19.67 19.99 11.37
C THR A 10 -18.96 19.95 10.00
N ASP A 11 -18.32 18.82 9.71
CA ASP A 11 -17.86 18.48 8.37
C ASP A 11 -19.09 18.28 7.48
N LYS A 12 -19.39 19.30 6.67
CA LYS A 12 -20.28 19.15 5.53
C LYS A 12 -19.57 18.26 4.51
N GLU A 13 -19.81 16.96 4.60
CA GLU A 13 -19.36 15.98 3.61
C GLU A 13 -20.04 16.25 2.26
N ASP A 14 -19.33 16.93 1.37
CA ASP A 14 -19.68 17.01 -0.05
C ASP A 14 -19.56 15.60 -0.66
N PRO A 15 -20.64 14.95 -1.13
CA PRO A 15 -20.60 13.58 -1.62
C PRO A 15 -19.70 13.42 -2.85
N ASN A 16 -19.55 14.46 -3.67
CA ASN A 16 -18.60 14.49 -4.80
C ASN A 16 -17.14 14.45 -4.35
N LYS A 17 -16.85 14.93 -3.13
CA LYS A 17 -15.51 14.91 -2.55
C LYS A 17 -15.14 13.52 -2.05
N ILE A 18 -16.10 12.77 -1.50
CA ILE A 18 -15.90 11.40 -1.02
C ILE A 18 -15.55 10.44 -2.15
N GLU A 19 -16.27 10.48 -3.28
CA GLU A 19 -15.95 9.59 -4.41
C GLU A 19 -14.56 9.87 -4.98
N THR A 20 -14.15 11.13 -5.01
CA THR A 20 -12.82 11.54 -5.46
C THR A 20 -11.76 11.04 -4.48
N VAL A 21 -11.99 11.22 -3.18
CA VAL A 21 -11.12 10.71 -2.11
C VAL A 21 -10.99 9.19 -2.16
N LEU A 22 -12.05 8.44 -2.43
CA LEU A 22 -12.03 6.99 -2.56
C LEU A 22 -11.19 6.50 -3.76
N LYS A 23 -11.08 7.30 -4.83
CA LYS A 23 -10.22 6.97 -5.98
C LYS A 23 -8.76 7.35 -5.74
N GLU A 24 -8.50 8.47 -5.07
CA GLU A 24 -7.14 8.97 -4.84
C GLU A 24 -6.44 8.28 -3.65
N LEU A 25 -7.18 7.92 -2.60
CA LEU A 25 -6.63 7.27 -1.40
C LEU A 25 -5.84 5.99 -1.71
N PRO A 26 -6.37 5.01 -2.47
CA PRO A 26 -5.63 3.80 -2.80
C PRO A 26 -4.31 4.10 -3.50
N GLN A 27 -4.32 5.08 -4.42
CA GLN A 27 -3.13 5.44 -5.19
C GLN A 27 -2.08 6.14 -4.30
N LEU A 28 -2.52 6.98 -3.37
CA LEU A 28 -1.65 7.61 -2.38
C LEU A 28 -1.02 6.57 -1.44
N LEU A 29 -1.82 5.60 -0.96
CA LEU A 29 -1.37 4.53 -0.09
C LEU A 29 -0.31 3.66 -0.77
N VAL A 30 -0.56 3.24 -2.02
CA VAL A 30 0.41 2.46 -2.80
C VAL A 30 1.70 3.24 -3.04
N ASN A 31 1.61 4.50 -3.45
CA ASN A 31 2.81 5.32 -3.68
C ASN A 31 3.65 5.50 -2.42
N HIS A 32 3.01 5.72 -1.28
CA HIS A 32 3.70 5.87 0.01
C HIS A 32 4.38 4.56 0.42
N ALA A 33 3.67 3.44 0.33
CA ALA A 33 4.21 2.11 0.61
C ALA A 33 5.41 1.80 -0.32
N TYR A 34 5.27 2.07 -1.61
CA TYR A 34 6.32 1.80 -2.60
C TYR A 34 7.56 2.67 -2.39
N LYS A 35 7.35 3.95 -2.04
CA LYS A 35 8.45 4.87 -1.71
C LYS A 35 9.19 4.41 -0.46
N LYS A 36 8.48 3.96 0.58
CA LYS A 36 9.09 3.38 1.78
C LYS A 36 9.87 2.10 1.48
N LEU A 37 9.27 1.16 0.74
CA LEU A 37 9.94 -0.09 0.35
C LEU A 37 11.22 0.15 -0.48
N LYS A 38 11.27 1.25 -1.25
CA LYS A 38 12.43 1.64 -2.07
C LYS A 38 13.38 2.65 -1.41
N SER A 39 13.06 3.22 -0.25
CA SER A 39 13.89 4.27 0.37
C SER A 39 15.18 3.72 0.97
N GLY A 40 15.25 2.41 1.24
CA GLY A 40 16.38 1.79 1.92
C GLY A 40 16.48 2.14 3.40
N GLU A 41 15.46 2.79 3.97
CA GLU A 41 15.34 3.01 5.41
C GLU A 41 14.94 1.71 6.11
N ASP A 42 15.42 1.53 7.35
CA ASP A 42 15.02 0.39 8.19
C ASP A 42 13.52 0.47 8.50
N LEU A 43 12.77 -0.42 7.89
CA LEU A 43 11.34 -0.62 8.12
C LEU A 43 11.13 -1.59 9.27
N THR A 44 10.28 -1.22 10.22
CA THR A 44 9.82 -2.19 11.22
C THR A 44 9.04 -3.32 10.55
N ALA A 45 9.02 -4.51 11.14
CA ALA A 45 8.24 -5.64 10.62
C ALA A 45 6.75 -5.29 10.42
N SER A 46 6.19 -4.47 11.33
CA SER A 46 4.84 -3.92 11.21
C SER A 46 4.66 -3.04 9.97
N GLU A 47 5.61 -2.15 9.69
CA GLU A 47 5.53 -1.27 8.52
C GLU A 47 5.75 -2.03 7.21
N MET A 48 6.70 -2.97 7.19
CA MET A 48 6.95 -3.85 6.05
C MET A 48 5.68 -4.63 5.68
N LYS A 49 5.02 -5.24 6.69
CA LYS A 49 3.77 -5.96 6.49
C LYS A 49 2.68 -5.05 5.91
N VAL A 50 2.51 -3.86 6.46
CA VAL A 50 1.51 -2.90 5.97
C VAL A 50 1.81 -2.49 4.53
N CYS A 51 3.06 -2.18 4.19
CA CYS A 51 3.44 -1.78 2.83
C CYS A 51 3.19 -2.91 1.82
N LEU A 52 3.52 -4.16 2.17
CA LEU A 52 3.28 -5.33 1.32
C LEU A 52 1.79 -5.60 1.11
N GLU A 53 0.98 -5.53 2.16
CA GLU A 53 -0.48 -5.73 2.07
C GLU A 53 -1.15 -4.63 1.23
N VAL A 54 -0.72 -3.37 1.37
CA VAL A 54 -1.20 -2.26 0.56
C VAL A 54 -0.86 -2.46 -0.91
N CYS A 55 0.40 -2.80 -1.21
CA CYS A 55 0.82 -3.11 -2.57
C CYS A 55 0.05 -4.32 -3.13
N LYS A 56 -0.18 -5.38 -2.34
CA LYS A 56 -0.94 -6.56 -2.78
C LYS A 56 -2.42 -6.26 -3.05
N THR A 57 -3.05 -5.44 -2.22
CA THR A 57 -4.48 -5.15 -2.28
C THR A 57 -4.83 -4.19 -3.42
N TYR A 58 -3.94 -3.24 -3.71
CA TYR A 58 -4.25 -2.12 -4.60
C TYR A 58 -3.31 -2.00 -5.83
N SER A 59 -2.22 -2.78 -5.91
CA SER A 59 -1.40 -2.81 -7.13
C SER A 59 -2.11 -3.60 -8.22
N LYS A 60 -2.31 -2.96 -9.37
CA LYS A 60 -2.92 -3.58 -10.56
C LYS A 60 -2.03 -4.62 -11.23
N GLU A 61 -0.71 -4.54 -11.02
CA GLU A 61 0.23 -5.57 -11.46
C GLU A 61 0.51 -6.53 -10.29
N PRO A 62 0.39 -7.85 -10.51
CA PRO A 62 0.82 -8.83 -9.52
C PRO A 62 2.31 -8.61 -9.23
N LEU A 63 2.65 -8.35 -7.96
CA LEU A 63 4.03 -8.21 -7.50
C LEU A 63 4.87 -9.48 -7.74
N SER A 64 4.21 -10.60 -8.03
CA SER A 64 4.84 -11.86 -8.40
C SER A 64 4.87 -11.99 -9.92
N LYS A 65 5.86 -11.39 -10.57
CA LYS A 65 6.45 -12.09 -11.72
C LYS A 65 7.37 -13.14 -11.12
N LYS A 66 7.16 -14.42 -11.45
CA LYS A 66 8.15 -15.45 -11.14
C LYS A 66 9.50 -14.92 -11.63
N GLU A 67 10.49 -14.91 -10.75
CA GLU A 67 11.85 -14.59 -11.16
C GLU A 67 12.25 -15.60 -12.25
N ASP A 68 12.87 -15.12 -13.34
CA ASP A 68 13.36 -15.99 -14.41
C ASP A 68 14.46 -16.87 -13.81
N ASN A 69 14.07 -18.06 -13.35
CA ASN A 69 14.99 -19.02 -12.78
C ASN A 69 15.64 -19.77 -13.93
N ILE A 70 16.97 -19.69 -14.03
CA ILE A 70 17.74 -20.41 -15.06
C ILE A 70 17.52 -21.93 -15.03
N LEU A 71 17.03 -22.46 -13.89
CA LEU A 71 16.73 -23.88 -13.71
C LEU A 71 15.34 -24.27 -14.23
N ASP A 72 14.46 -23.32 -14.58
CA ASP A 72 13.14 -23.63 -15.14
C ASP A 72 13.23 -24.19 -16.58
N GLU A 73 14.32 -23.87 -17.32
CA GLU A 73 14.57 -24.40 -18.67
C GLU A 73 15.46 -25.66 -18.69
N VAL A 74 16.06 -26.02 -17.56
CA VAL A 74 16.94 -27.19 -17.49
C VAL A 74 16.07 -28.43 -17.24
N PRO A 75 15.95 -29.36 -18.21
CA PRO A 75 15.25 -30.61 -17.96
C PRO A 75 15.98 -31.37 -16.86
N PHE A 76 15.22 -31.90 -15.90
CA PHE A 76 15.78 -32.82 -14.91
C PHE A 76 16.30 -34.05 -15.64
N ASP A 77 17.54 -34.44 -15.36
CA ASP A 77 18.13 -35.69 -15.81
C ASP A 77 17.46 -36.83 -15.01
N ASP A 78 16.35 -37.36 -15.53
CA ASP A 78 15.70 -38.56 -15.00
C ASP A 78 16.55 -39.78 -15.38
N GLY A 79 17.63 -39.99 -14.63
CA GLY A 79 18.52 -41.15 -14.73
C GLY A 79 17.90 -42.48 -14.29
#